data_AF-A0A8D0KSD6-F1
#
_entry.id   AF-A0A8D0KSD6-F1
#
_cell.length_a   1.000
_cell.length_b   1.000
_cell.length_c   1.000
_cell.angle_alpha   90.00
_cell.angle_beta   90.00
_cell.angle_gamma   90.00
#
_symmetry.space_group_name_H-M   'P 1'
#
loop_
_entity.id
_entity.type
_entity.pdbx_description
1 polymer ?
#
loop_
_entity_poly.entity_id
_entity_poly.type
_entity_poly.pdbx_seq_one_letter_code
_entity_poly.pdbx_strand_id
1 'polypeptide(L)'
;MMLTSTVNLLQTLCLSAGVHAEVMQSDATRTLCGLLRMLVESGTIDKSASLPNKLVYKEQHRSWCTLGFIRSIALMPQMCSTLSTSQWITLLMKIVEGHESFTAASLQRQILAVHLLKAVLPSWDKNERSRDMKFLVEKLFGFLGSLLSTCSSDIPLLRGRGIFP
;
A
#
# COMPACT_ATOMS: atom_id res chain seq x y z
N MET A 1 -5.34 -14.69 24.03
CA MET A 1 -6.52 -15.29 23.36
C MET A 1 -7.51 -14.24 22.84
N MET A 2 -8.03 -13.30 23.67
CA MET A 2 -9.00 -12.30 23.18
C MET A 2 -8.52 -11.43 22.01
N LEU A 3 -7.26 -10.98 22.03
CA LEU A 3 -6.70 -10.13 20.95
C LEU A 3 -6.73 -10.83 19.58
N THR A 4 -6.37 -12.12 19.54
CA THR A 4 -6.33 -12.92 18.31
C THR A 4 -7.74 -13.15 17.75
N SER A 5 -8.72 -13.42 18.59
CA SER A 5 -10.12 -13.59 18.17
C SER A 5 -10.69 -12.30 17.58
N THR A 6 -10.39 -11.14 18.19
CA THR A 6 -10.81 -9.84 17.66
C THR A 6 -10.15 -9.53 16.31
N VAL A 7 -8.85 -9.78 16.18
CA VAL A 7 -8.13 -9.60 14.90
C VAL A 7 -8.72 -10.51 13.82
N ASN A 8 -8.97 -11.79 14.12
CA ASN A 8 -9.57 -12.72 13.16
C ASN A 8 -10.98 -12.28 12.75
N LEU A 9 -11.77 -11.76 13.69
CA LEU A 9 -13.10 -11.21 13.39
C LEU A 9 -12.99 -10.00 12.45
N LEU A 10 -12.08 -9.05 12.73
CA LEU A 10 -11.86 -7.88 11.88
C LEU A 10 -11.40 -8.30 10.48
N GLN A 11 -10.46 -9.24 10.37
CA GLN A 11 -10.00 -9.76 9.10
C GLN A 11 -11.14 -10.43 8.32
N THR A 12 -11.92 -11.28 8.98
CA THR A 12 -13.07 -11.97 8.36
C THR A 12 -14.12 -10.97 7.88
N LEU A 13 -14.41 -9.93 8.67
CA LEU A 13 -15.35 -8.88 8.32
C LEU A 13 -14.85 -8.04 7.12
N CYS A 14 -13.56 -7.72 7.07
CA CYS A 14 -12.99 -7.00 5.94
C CYS A 14 -12.98 -7.86 4.66
N LEU A 15 -12.67 -9.16 4.79
CA LEU A 15 -12.70 -10.11 3.68
C LEU A 15 -14.11 -10.29 3.14
N SER A 16 -15.10 -10.47 4.03
CA SER A 16 -16.50 -10.58 3.61
C SER A 16 -17.00 -9.28 2.98
N ALA A 17 -16.61 -8.11 3.51
CA ALA A 17 -16.91 -6.83 2.88
C ALA A 17 -16.27 -6.68 1.49
N GLY A 18 -15.06 -7.20 1.29
CA GLY A 18 -14.41 -7.24 -0.02
C GLY A 18 -15.14 -8.15 -1.03
N VAL A 19 -15.54 -9.34 -0.60
CA VAL A 19 -16.25 -10.33 -1.43
C VAL A 19 -17.67 -9.87 -1.77
N HIS A 20 -18.38 -9.29 -0.80
CA HIS A 20 -19.77 -8.86 -0.94
C HIS A 20 -19.93 -7.35 -1.19
N ALA A 21 -18.88 -6.68 -1.67
CA ALA A 21 -18.89 -5.23 -1.78
C ALA A 21 -20.06 -4.71 -2.60
N GLU A 22 -20.42 -5.38 -3.71
CA GLU A 22 -21.48 -4.99 -4.65
C GLU A 22 -22.87 -4.82 -4.04
N VAL A 23 -23.18 -5.60 -3.01
CA VAL A 23 -24.46 -5.55 -2.29
C VAL A 23 -24.37 -4.76 -0.99
N MET A 24 -23.17 -4.31 -0.61
CA MET A 24 -22.92 -3.54 0.60
C MET A 24 -23.29 -2.08 0.38
N GLN A 25 -23.80 -1.45 1.44
CA GLN A 25 -24.08 -0.02 1.44
C GLN A 25 -22.80 0.78 1.19
N SER A 26 -22.84 1.69 0.22
CA SER A 26 -21.69 2.52 -0.18
C SER A 26 -21.07 3.30 0.98
N ASP A 27 -21.87 3.75 1.94
CA ASP A 27 -21.39 4.47 3.12
C ASP A 27 -20.62 3.57 4.09
N ALA A 28 -21.06 2.31 4.25
CA ALA A 28 -20.36 1.32 5.05
C ALA A 28 -19.01 0.95 4.42
N THR A 29 -18.98 0.73 3.10
CA THR A 29 -17.75 0.46 2.34
C THR A 29 -16.78 1.65 2.45
N ARG A 30 -17.28 2.88 2.32
CA ARG A 30 -16.45 4.09 2.44
C ARG A 30 -15.89 4.26 3.85
N THR A 31 -16.69 3.99 4.87
CA THR A 31 -16.26 4.04 6.28
C THR A 31 -15.17 3.02 6.54
N LEU A 32 -15.38 1.76 6.12
CA LEU A 32 -14.39 0.69 6.24
C LEU A 32 -13.07 1.07 5.55
N CYS A 33 -13.12 1.48 4.29
CA CYS A 33 -11.93 1.92 3.55
C CYS A 33 -11.25 3.13 4.21
N GLY A 34 -12.01 4.04 4.82
CA GLY A 34 -11.47 5.17 5.57
C GLY A 34 -10.69 4.73 6.81
N LEU A 35 -11.26 3.80 7.60
CA LEU A 35 -10.61 3.22 8.77
C LEU A 35 -9.32 2.48 8.38
N LEU A 36 -9.39 1.63 7.36
CA LEU A 36 -8.23 0.90 6.84
C LEU A 36 -7.12 1.85 6.36
N ARG A 37 -7.48 2.97 5.73
CA ARG A 37 -6.51 3.99 5.33
C ARG A 37 -5.78 4.59 6.52
N MET A 38 -6.49 4.92 7.60
CA MET A 38 -5.87 5.48 8.81
C MET A 38 -4.87 4.52 9.44
N LEU A 39 -5.16 3.21 9.41
CA LEU A 39 -4.23 2.17 9.87
C LEU A 39 -2.97 2.13 8.99
N VAL A 40 -3.15 2.07 7.67
CA VAL A 40 -2.02 2.06 6.71
C VAL A 40 -1.19 3.33 6.81
N GLU A 41 -1.81 4.51 6.85
CA GLU A 41 -1.12 5.79 6.97
C GLU A 41 -0.29 5.85 8.26
N SER A 42 -0.87 5.44 9.40
CA SER A 42 -0.17 5.41 10.69
C SER A 42 1.03 4.47 10.70
N GLY A 43 0.92 3.32 10.01
CA GLY A 43 1.96 2.30 9.92
C GLY A 43 3.04 2.55 8.86
N THR A 44 2.78 3.43 7.89
CA THR A 44 3.67 3.66 6.74
C THR A 44 4.30 5.03 6.68
N ILE A 45 3.63 6.07 7.20
CA ILE A 45 4.08 7.46 7.15
C ILE A 45 4.46 7.92 8.55
N ASP A 46 5.75 8.13 8.80
CA ASP A 46 6.25 8.64 10.08
C ASP A 46 6.17 10.17 10.14
N LYS A 47 4.95 10.72 10.28
CA LYS A 47 4.77 12.13 10.63
C LYS A 47 4.67 12.34 12.14
N SER A 48 5.43 13.31 12.66
CA SER A 48 5.64 13.69 14.07
C SER A 48 4.42 14.21 14.86
N ALA A 49 3.18 14.00 14.39
CA ALA A 49 2.00 14.43 15.14
C ALA A 49 1.55 13.34 16.13
N SER A 50 1.70 13.62 17.42
CA SER A 50 1.38 12.76 18.56
C SER A 50 -0.14 12.67 18.78
N LEU A 51 -0.80 11.72 18.12
CA LEU A 51 -2.15 11.28 18.49
C LEU A 51 -2.04 10.11 19.48
N PRO A 52 -2.81 10.09 20.58
CA PRO A 52 -2.73 9.05 21.61
C PRO A 52 -2.98 7.63 21.05
N ASN A 53 -3.76 7.51 19.96
CA ASN A 53 -4.08 6.21 19.35
C ASN A 53 -3.07 5.74 18.28
N LYS A 54 -2.02 6.52 17.97
CA LYS A 54 -1.09 6.20 16.87
C LYS A 54 -0.36 4.88 17.07
N LEU A 55 0.02 4.56 18.31
CA LEU A 55 0.68 3.28 18.64
C LEU A 55 -0.23 2.09 18.38
N VAL A 56 -1.52 2.21 18.74
CA VAL A 56 -2.53 1.18 18.47
C VAL A 56 -2.67 0.98 16.96
N TYR A 57 -2.82 2.06 16.18
CA TYR A 57 -2.95 1.95 14.72
C TYR A 57 -1.70 1.37 14.04
N LYS A 58 -0.50 1.74 14.51
CA LYS A 58 0.76 1.14 14.05
C LYS A 58 0.79 -0.36 14.32
N GLU A 59 0.37 -0.78 15.51
CA GLU A 59 0.33 -2.20 15.86
C GLU A 59 -0.73 -2.95 15.04
N GLN A 60 -1.90 -2.39 14.81
CA GLN A 60 -2.92 -2.98 13.94
C GLN A 60 -2.43 -3.15 12.49
N HIS A 61 -1.73 -2.16 11.94
CA HIS A 61 -1.10 -2.25 10.62
C HIS A 61 -0.02 -3.34 10.58
N ARG A 62 0.85 -3.40 11.60
CA ARG A 62 1.91 -4.40 11.70
C ARG A 62 1.35 -5.82 11.86
N SER A 63 0.26 -5.96 12.62
CA SER A 63 -0.31 -7.25 12.98
C SER A 63 -1.13 -7.88 11.86
N TRP A 64 -2.00 -7.11 11.19
CA TRP A 64 -2.93 -7.68 10.20
C TRP A 64 -3.29 -6.77 9.04
N CYS A 65 -3.47 -5.46 9.27
CA CYS A 65 -3.96 -4.51 8.28
C CYS A 65 -2.83 -4.01 7.36
N THR A 66 -2.12 -4.96 6.72
CA THR A 66 -1.01 -4.67 5.81
C THR A 66 -1.50 -4.27 4.42
N LEU A 67 -0.65 -3.64 3.60
CA LEU A 67 -0.95 -3.38 2.18
C LEU A 67 -1.34 -4.66 1.41
N GLY A 68 -0.72 -5.80 1.74
CA GLY A 68 -1.09 -7.10 1.16
C GLY A 68 -2.50 -7.53 1.55
N PHE A 69 -2.90 -7.29 2.80
CA PHE A 69 -4.26 -7.53 3.25
C PHE A 69 -5.26 -6.61 2.53
N ILE A 70 -4.97 -5.31 2.41
CA ILE A 70 -5.83 -4.39 1.64
C ILE A 70 -6.00 -4.85 0.19
N ARG A 71 -4.94 -5.37 -0.42
CA ARG A 71 -5.03 -5.96 -1.76
C ARG A 71 -5.95 -7.19 -1.81
N SER A 72 -5.99 -8.03 -0.77
CA SER A 72 -6.89 -9.19 -0.73
C SER A 72 -8.37 -8.84 -0.65
N ILE A 73 -8.74 -7.64 -0.17
CA ILE A 73 -10.13 -7.18 -0.13
C ILE A 73 -10.52 -6.36 -1.37
N ALA A 74 -9.55 -5.88 -2.14
CA ALA A 74 -9.74 -5.13 -3.38
C ALA A 74 -10.13 -6.07 -4.55
N LEU A 75 -11.27 -6.74 -4.41
CA LEU A 75 -11.76 -7.76 -5.34
C LEU A 75 -12.82 -7.19 -6.29
N MET A 76 -13.78 -6.46 -5.74
CA MET A 76 -14.95 -5.98 -6.47
C MET A 76 -14.79 -4.51 -6.89
N PRO A 77 -15.39 -4.08 -8.03
CA PRO A 77 -15.25 -2.72 -8.55
C PRO A 77 -15.65 -1.63 -7.56
N GLN A 78 -16.70 -1.86 -6.77
CA GLN A 78 -17.17 -0.90 -5.75
C GLN A 78 -16.13 -0.70 -4.64
N MET A 79 -15.50 -1.78 -4.16
CA MET A 79 -14.42 -1.71 -3.16
C MET A 79 -13.17 -1.05 -3.76
N CYS A 80 -12.81 -1.40 -5.00
CA CYS A 80 -11.69 -0.77 -5.69
C CYS A 80 -11.94 0.73 -5.91
N SER A 81 -13.18 1.12 -6.23
CA SER A 81 -13.56 2.53 -6.37
C SER A 81 -13.36 3.32 -5.07
N THR A 82 -13.78 2.79 -3.91
CA THR A 82 -13.57 3.45 -2.60
C THR A 82 -12.09 3.47 -2.17
N LEU A 83 -11.34 2.40 -2.47
CA LEU A 83 -9.88 2.34 -2.30
C LEU A 83 -9.11 3.19 -3.33
N SER A 84 -9.78 3.70 -4.35
CA SER A 84 -9.21 4.61 -5.35
C SER A 84 -9.56 6.08 -5.09
N THR A 85 -10.04 6.46 -3.89
CA THR A 85 -10.28 7.88 -3.56
C THR A 85 -8.97 8.68 -3.54
N SER A 86 -9.03 10.00 -3.75
CA SER A 86 -7.84 10.89 -3.79
C SER A 86 -6.94 10.73 -2.55
N GLN A 87 -7.54 10.54 -1.38
CA GLN A 87 -6.82 10.31 -0.12
C GLN A 87 -6.02 9.00 -0.14
N TRP A 88 -6.57 7.92 -0.69
CA TRP A 88 -5.87 6.64 -0.86
C TRP A 88 -4.77 6.74 -1.90
N ILE A 89 -5.04 7.33 -3.06
CA ILE A 89 -4.03 7.51 -4.11
C ILE A 89 -2.86 8.35 -3.58
N THR A 90 -3.14 9.48 -2.92
CA THR A 90 -2.10 10.33 -2.31
C THR A 90 -1.26 9.56 -1.30
N LEU A 91 -1.88 8.70 -0.48
CA LEU A 91 -1.16 7.85 0.47
C LEU A 91 -0.27 6.83 -0.26
N LEU A 92 -0.81 6.11 -1.24
CA LEU A 92 -0.05 5.11 -2.01
C LEU A 92 1.12 5.76 -2.75
N MET A 93 0.91 6.94 -3.32
CA MET A 93 1.96 7.72 -3.98
C MET A 93 3.10 8.09 -3.02
N LYS A 94 2.79 8.55 -1.80
CA LYS A 94 3.80 8.82 -0.76
C LYS A 94 4.57 7.55 -0.36
N ILE A 95 3.87 6.41 -0.29
CA ILE A 95 4.52 5.14 0.03
C ILE A 95 5.46 4.71 -1.10
N VAL A 96 5.05 4.86 -2.36
CA VAL A 96 5.88 4.55 -3.54
C VAL A 96 7.08 5.48 -3.63
N GLU A 97 6.91 6.77 -3.36
CA GLU A 97 8.00 7.75 -3.30
C GLU A 97 9.07 7.35 -2.28
N GLY A 98 8.66 6.77 -1.15
CA GLY A 98 9.57 6.25 -0.13
C GLY A 98 10.28 7.33 0.68
N HIS A 99 11.21 6.90 1.52
CA HIS A 99 12.11 7.76 2.29
C HIS A 99 13.54 7.67 1.71
N GLU A 100 14.41 8.61 2.07
CA GLU A 100 15.76 8.73 1.51
C GLU A 100 16.65 7.48 1.67
N SER A 101 16.35 6.60 2.63
CA SER A 101 17.07 5.33 2.80
C SER A 101 16.39 4.17 2.07
N PHE A 102 17.09 3.66 1.05
CA PHE A 102 16.70 2.45 0.34
C PHE A 102 17.07 1.21 1.16
N THR A 103 16.07 0.53 1.73
CA THR A 103 16.23 -0.68 2.54
C THR A 103 15.34 -1.79 1.99
N ALA A 104 15.64 -3.05 2.27
CA ALA A 104 14.78 -4.17 1.83
C ALA A 104 13.32 -4.04 2.33
N ALA A 105 13.13 -3.51 3.55
CA ALA A 105 11.81 -3.30 4.12
C ALA A 105 11.04 -2.13 3.45
N SER A 106 11.73 -1.03 3.12
CA SER A 106 11.10 0.07 2.37
C SER A 106 10.78 -0.34 0.93
N LEU A 107 11.64 -1.13 0.30
CA LEU A 107 11.40 -1.69 -1.03
C LEU A 107 10.18 -2.61 -1.06
N GLN A 108 10.10 -3.58 -0.13
CA GLN A 108 8.95 -4.48 -0.05
C GLN A 108 7.64 -3.70 0.10
N ARG A 109 7.65 -2.63 0.91
CA ARG A 109 6.49 -1.75 1.11
C ARG A 109 6.10 -1.02 -0.18
N GLN A 110 7.08 -0.46 -0.90
CA GLN A 110 6.88 0.19 -2.20
C GLN A 110 6.27 -0.77 -3.23
N ILE A 111 6.80 -1.99 -3.34
CA ILE A 111 6.27 -3.03 -4.24
C ILE A 111 4.81 -3.35 -3.92
N LEU A 112 4.49 -3.54 -2.63
CA LEU A 112 3.11 -3.81 -2.21
C LEU A 112 2.16 -2.64 -2.51
N ALA A 113 2.62 -1.40 -2.36
CA ALA A 113 1.84 -0.22 -2.74
C ALA A 113 1.58 -0.17 -4.25
N VAL A 114 2.58 -0.48 -5.08
CA VAL A 114 2.42 -0.59 -6.54
C VAL A 114 1.45 -1.71 -6.91
N HIS A 115 1.51 -2.86 -6.25
CA HIS A 115 0.55 -3.93 -6.45
C HIS A 115 -0.87 -3.50 -6.10
N LEU A 116 -1.07 -2.79 -4.99
CA LEU A 116 -2.39 -2.28 -4.63
C LEU A 116 -2.89 -1.25 -5.65
N LEU A 117 -2.03 -0.31 -6.07
CA LEU A 117 -2.33 0.61 -7.16
C LEU A 117 -2.82 -0.17 -8.40
N LYS A 118 -2.05 -1.15 -8.89
CA LYS A 118 -2.46 -1.98 -10.03
C LYS A 118 -3.87 -2.58 -9.90
N ALA A 119 -4.31 -2.94 -8.69
CA ALA A 119 -5.65 -3.48 -8.46
C ALA A 119 -6.76 -2.41 -8.51
N VAL A 120 -6.49 -1.19 -8.03
CA VAL A 120 -7.51 -0.14 -7.89
C VAL A 120 -7.57 0.81 -9.09
N LEU A 121 -6.49 0.94 -9.87
CA LEU A 121 -6.42 1.79 -11.07
C LEU A 121 -7.52 1.52 -12.11
N PRO A 122 -7.96 0.26 -12.38
CA PRO A 122 -9.04 0.01 -13.33
C PRO A 122 -10.38 0.64 -12.94
N SER A 123 -10.62 0.82 -11.64
CA SER A 123 -11.83 1.44 -11.09
C SER A 123 -11.68 2.96 -10.91
N TRP A 124 -10.56 3.53 -11.36
CA TRP A 124 -10.29 4.95 -11.25
C TRP A 124 -11.11 5.72 -12.28
N ASP A 125 -11.87 6.72 -11.81
CA ASP A 125 -12.55 7.68 -12.69
C ASP A 125 -11.54 8.41 -13.60
N LYS A 126 -11.69 8.21 -14.91
CA LYS A 126 -10.77 8.71 -15.95
C LYS A 126 -10.92 10.21 -16.20
N ASN A 127 -12.07 10.80 -15.86
CA ASN A 127 -12.38 12.19 -16.19
C ASN A 127 -11.84 13.16 -15.15
N GLU A 128 -11.78 12.78 -13.87
CA GLU A 128 -11.29 13.68 -12.81
C GLU A 128 -9.76 13.72 -12.64
N ARG A 129 -9.00 12.69 -13.08
CA ARG A 129 -7.65 12.44 -12.50
C ARG A 129 -6.50 12.20 -13.47
N SER A 130 -6.54 12.83 -14.65
CA SER A 130 -5.44 12.82 -15.62
C SER A 130 -4.10 13.32 -15.06
N ARG A 131 -4.12 14.31 -14.16
CA ARG A 131 -2.92 14.84 -13.47
C ARG A 131 -2.29 13.81 -12.53
N ASP A 132 -3.11 13.09 -11.77
CA ASP A 132 -2.64 12.06 -10.84
C ASP A 132 -2.02 10.87 -11.60
N MET A 133 -2.57 10.53 -12.77
CA MET A 133 -2.00 9.49 -13.63
C MET A 133 -0.61 9.87 -14.14
N LYS A 134 -0.43 11.11 -14.60
CA LYS A 134 0.90 11.61 -15.02
C LYS A 134 1.91 11.52 -13.87
N PHE A 135 1.51 12.00 -12.69
CA PHE A 135 2.34 11.96 -11.48
C PHE A 135 2.68 10.53 -11.06
N LEU A 136 1.71 9.61 -11.15
CA LEU A 136 1.92 8.18 -10.89
C LEU A 136 2.99 7.59 -11.81
N VAL A 137 2.88 7.83 -13.11
CA VAL A 137 3.83 7.32 -14.10
C VAL A 137 5.23 7.86 -13.81
N GLU A 138 5.37 9.17 -13.56
CA GLU A 138 6.66 9.79 -13.21
C GLU A 138 7.31 9.12 -11.98
N LYS A 139 6.54 8.86 -10.92
CA LYS A 139 7.07 8.20 -9.72
C LYS A 139 7.40 6.73 -9.95
N LEU A 140 6.65 6.00 -10.78
CA LEU A 140 6.97 4.61 -11.14
C LEU A 140 8.30 4.53 -11.90
N PHE A 141 8.53 5.44 -12.85
CA PHE A 141 9.81 5.51 -13.55
C PHE A 141 10.96 5.93 -12.62
N GLY A 142 10.73 6.89 -11.72
CA GLY A 142 11.71 7.28 -10.70
C GLY A 142 12.07 6.12 -9.76
N PHE A 143 11.06 5.37 -9.30
CA PHE A 143 11.26 4.17 -8.48
C PHE A 143 12.05 3.09 -9.22
N LEU A 144 11.70 2.80 -10.48
CA LEU A 144 12.42 1.85 -11.32
C LEU A 144 13.88 2.30 -11.56
N GLY A 145 14.10 3.59 -11.80
CA GLY A 145 15.44 4.16 -11.98
C GLY A 145 16.30 4.03 -10.72
N SER A 146 15.73 4.33 -9.55
CA SER A 146 16.39 4.16 -8.25
C SER A 146 16.77 2.69 -8.02
N LEU A 147 15.82 1.76 -8.26
CA LEU A 147 16.05 0.32 -8.19
C LEU A 147 17.23 -0.14 -9.05
N LEU A 148 17.24 0.24 -10.32
CA LEU A 148 18.28 -0.15 -11.26
C LEU A 148 19.66 0.41 -10.84
N SER A 149 19.70 1.65 -10.35
CA SER A 149 20.93 2.29 -9.87
C SER A 149 21.51 1.59 -8.64
N THR A 150 20.66 1.25 -7.66
CA THR A 150 21.09 0.53 -6.46
C THR A 150 21.56 -0.89 -6.80
N CYS A 151 20.82 -1.64 -7.63
CA CYS A 151 21.22 -2.98 -8.03
C CYS A 151 22.48 -3.01 -8.91
N SER A 152 22.75 -1.96 -9.69
CA SER A 152 24.00 -1.85 -10.46
C SER A 152 25.24 -1.70 -9.57
N SER A 153 25.07 -1.24 -8.33
CA SER A 153 26.16 -1.05 -7.37
C SER A 153 26.55 -2.33 -6.64
N ASP A 154 25.72 -3.39 -6.69
CA ASP A 154 25.99 -4.73 -6.13
C ASP A 154 26.72 -5.68 -7.11
N ILE A 155 27.05 -5.20 -8.32
CA ILE A 155 27.77 -5.96 -9.36
C ILE A 155 29.31 -6.12 -9.13
N PRO A 156 30.00 -5.59 -8.10
CA PRO A 156 31.44 -5.87 -7.95
C PRO A 156 31.80 -7.28 -7.45
N LEU A 157 30.87 -8.08 -6.90
CA LEU A 157 31.25 -9.33 -6.19
C LEU A 157 31.26 -10.61 -7.03
N LEU A 158 30.83 -10.58 -8.29
CA LEU A 158 30.88 -11.76 -9.19
C LEU A 158 31.94 -11.69 -10.28
N ARG A 159 32.73 -10.61 -10.36
CA ARG A 159 33.80 -10.44 -11.36
C ARG A 159 35.21 -10.76 -10.82
N GLY A 160 35.31 -11.40 -9.65
CA GLY A 160 36.59 -11.71 -8.97
C GLY A 160 37.03 -13.18 -8.99
N ARG A 161 36.27 -14.10 -9.60
CA ARG A 161 36.68 -15.51 -9.78
C ARG A 161 36.60 -15.88 -11.25
N GLY A 162 37.64 -15.51 -11.99
CA GLY A 162 37.72 -15.88 -13.39
C GLY A 162 38.95 -15.34 -14.09
N ILE A 163 40.15 -15.51 -13.51
CA ILE A 163 41.40 -15.45 -14.28
C ILE A 163 42.36 -16.52 -13.72
N PHE A 164 42.55 -17.60 -14.51
CA PHE A 164 43.67 -18.53 -14.45
C PHE A 164 45.00 -17.79 -14.73
N PRO A 165 46.13 -18.29 -14.22
CA PRO A 165 46.94 -19.20 -15.05
C PRO A 165 47.13 -20.58 -14.41
#